data_AF-A0A8U0UKT1-F1
#
_entry.id   AF-A0A8U0UKT1-F1
#
_cell.length_a   1.000
_cell.length_b   1.000
_cell.length_c   1.000
_cell.angle_alpha   90.00
_cell.angle_beta   90.00
_cell.angle_gamma   90.00
#
_symmetry.space_group_name_H-M   'P 1'
#
loop_
_entity.id
_entity.type
_entity.pdbx_description
1 polymer ?
#
loop_
_entity_poly.entity_id
_entity_poly.type
_entity_poly.pdbx_seq_one_letter_code
_entity_poly.pdbx_strand_id
1 'polypeptide(L)'
;MRTVAAGEMASCRVLRQVWCGCRRGPGVRPGSQASSFGTEAGHQLRRGGSSKRSGPLGDQPFAGVLQLENLTREGLVDVLRAAVVDQRGPLVTLNKPPGLPVTGKPGELTLFSVLPELSQSLGLKDRELQVVQASGKDTSGLVLLSSCPQTASRLQKFFIHSRRAQRPTATYCAVTDGIPATSEGDIQATLKLEHIDGVDLVIPVKSPSRKDFQEGVKRTFSHFHVVAMGSGCALVQLQPLTVYRTLR
;
A
#
# COMPACT_ATOMS: atom_id res chain seq x y z
N MET A 1 -24.99 7.65 -1.12
CA MET A 1 -23.74 7.06 -0.58
C MET A 1 -24.13 5.80 0.19
N ARG A 2 -23.70 4.62 -0.27
CA ARG A 2 -24.00 3.35 0.40
C ARG A 2 -22.78 2.94 1.23
N THR A 3 -22.92 2.95 2.55
CA THR A 3 -21.91 2.40 3.49
C THR A 3 -22.01 0.88 3.46
N VAL A 4 -20.93 0.19 3.10
CA VAL A 4 -20.88 -1.28 3.15
C VAL A 4 -20.18 -1.69 4.45
N ALA A 5 -20.86 -2.47 5.28
CA ALA A 5 -20.29 -3.02 6.51
C ALA A 5 -19.35 -4.19 6.17
N ALA A 6 -18.18 -4.23 6.83
CA ALA A 6 -17.19 -5.28 6.68
C ALA A 6 -17.68 -6.62 7.26
N GLY A 7 -18.47 -7.36 6.48
CA GLY A 7 -19.00 -8.68 6.82
C GLY A 7 -18.50 -9.83 5.95
N GLU A 8 -17.98 -9.56 4.75
CA GLU A 8 -17.53 -10.59 3.81
C GLU A 8 -16.18 -10.21 3.18
N MET A 9 -15.08 -10.51 3.88
CA MET A 9 -13.79 -10.69 3.23
C MET A 9 -13.14 -11.91 3.88
N ALA A 10 -13.17 -13.02 3.14
CA ALA A 10 -12.45 -14.22 3.48
C ALA A 10 -10.94 -13.97 3.40
N SER A 11 -10.22 -14.72 4.22
CA SER A 11 -8.77 -14.72 4.43
C SER A 11 -7.95 -14.45 3.16
N CYS A 12 -7.22 -13.33 3.16
CA CYS A 12 -6.43 -12.86 2.03
C CYS A 12 -5.03 -13.49 2.08
N ARG A 13 -4.75 -14.49 1.24
CA ARG A 13 -3.38 -14.92 0.95
C ARG A 13 -2.86 -14.11 -0.22
N VAL A 14 -1.92 -13.21 0.06
CA VAL A 14 -1.26 -12.36 -0.92
C VAL A 14 -0.44 -13.25 -1.85
N LEU A 15 -0.70 -13.22 -3.16
CA LEU A 15 0.28 -13.55 -4.20
C LEU A 15 0.19 -12.47 -5.28
N ARG A 16 1.31 -11.82 -5.67
CA ARG A 16 1.49 -11.25 -7.02
C ARG A 16 2.82 -10.53 -7.25
N GLN A 17 3.36 -10.74 -8.46
CA GLN A 17 4.32 -9.88 -9.15
C GLN A 17 3.58 -9.02 -10.18
N VAL A 18 4.04 -7.79 -10.42
CA VAL A 18 3.67 -6.99 -11.61
C VAL A 18 4.87 -6.21 -12.12
N TRP A 19 5.07 -6.30 -13.44
CA TRP A 19 6.03 -5.55 -14.25
C TRP A 19 5.38 -4.25 -14.75
N CYS A 20 6.02 -3.10 -14.56
CA CYS A 20 5.55 -1.82 -15.11
C CYS A 20 6.23 -1.53 -16.45
N GLY A 21 5.46 -1.61 -17.53
CA GLY A 21 5.83 -1.05 -18.84
C GLY A 21 5.12 0.29 -19.05
N CYS A 22 5.88 1.36 -19.29
CA CYS A 22 5.33 2.64 -19.71
C CYS A 22 4.95 2.59 -21.20
N ARG A 23 3.72 3.01 -21.55
CA ARG A 23 3.44 3.50 -22.91
C ARG A 23 2.70 4.83 -22.87
N ARG A 24 3.23 5.75 -23.68
CA ARG A 24 2.68 7.06 -24.02
C ARG A 24 1.39 6.89 -24.85
N GLY A 25 0.40 7.74 -24.60
CA GLY A 25 -0.81 7.85 -25.42
C GLY A 25 -0.52 8.39 -26.83
N PRO A 26 -1.51 8.33 -27.74
CA PRO A 26 -2.32 9.55 -27.96
C PRO A 26 -3.78 9.32 -28.39
N GLY A 27 -4.58 10.40 -28.34
CA GLY A 27 -5.49 10.76 -29.45
C GLY A 27 -6.97 10.44 -29.30
N VAL A 28 -7.77 11.50 -29.10
CA VAL A 28 -9.25 11.54 -29.11
C VAL A 28 -9.80 11.54 -30.55
N ARG A 29 -10.92 10.85 -30.81
CA ARG A 29 -12.17 11.40 -31.39
C ARG A 29 -13.32 10.37 -31.42
N PRO A 30 -14.59 10.80 -31.25
CA PRO A 30 -15.74 9.90 -31.07
C PRO A 30 -16.44 9.56 -32.39
N GLY A 31 -17.03 8.37 -32.46
CA GLY A 31 -17.87 7.91 -33.56
C GLY A 31 -19.06 7.13 -33.02
N SER A 32 -20.24 7.71 -33.23
CA SER A 32 -21.58 7.18 -32.96
C SER A 32 -21.85 5.89 -33.72
N GLN A 33 -22.49 4.90 -33.09
CA GLN A 33 -23.83 4.43 -33.48
C GLN A 33 -24.38 3.41 -32.48
N ALA A 34 -25.65 3.63 -32.14
CA ALA A 34 -26.48 2.72 -31.39
C ALA A 34 -26.94 1.56 -32.28
N SER A 35 -27.00 0.35 -31.71
CA SER A 35 -27.95 -0.67 -32.16
C SER A 35 -28.54 -1.39 -30.96
N SER A 36 -29.85 -1.31 -30.95
CA SER A 36 -30.89 -1.87 -30.10
C SER A 36 -30.84 -3.37 -29.85
N PHE A 37 -31.28 -3.73 -28.62
CA PHE A 37 -32.15 -4.84 -28.22
C PHE A 37 -31.76 -6.29 -28.52
N GLY A 38 -31.81 -7.11 -27.45
CA GLY A 38 -31.80 -8.57 -27.52
C GLY A 38 -31.73 -9.19 -26.12
N THR A 39 -32.87 -9.27 -25.44
CA THR A 39 -33.08 -10.10 -24.26
C THR A 39 -33.12 -11.56 -24.71
N GLU A 40 -32.28 -12.44 -24.16
CA GLU A 40 -32.67 -13.83 -23.93
C GLU A 40 -31.73 -14.55 -22.96
N ALA A 41 -32.36 -15.17 -21.97
CA ALA A 41 -31.76 -16.04 -20.98
C ALA A 41 -31.47 -17.41 -21.62
N GLY A 42 -30.27 -17.94 -21.38
CA GLY A 42 -29.88 -19.26 -21.85
C GLY A 42 -28.76 -19.83 -21.01
N HIS A 43 -29.12 -20.51 -19.92
CA HIS A 43 -28.22 -21.36 -19.16
C HIS A 43 -27.71 -22.51 -20.03
N GLN A 44 -26.43 -22.50 -20.42
CA GLN A 44 -25.69 -23.74 -20.70
C GLN A 44 -24.24 -23.63 -20.22
N LEU A 45 -23.98 -24.29 -19.10
CA LEU A 45 -22.65 -24.62 -18.59
C LEU A 45 -21.92 -25.51 -19.59
N ARG A 46 -21.10 -24.91 -20.47
CA ARG A 46 -20.10 -25.62 -21.25
C ARG A 46 -18.86 -25.84 -20.38
N ARG A 47 -18.80 -27.01 -19.73
CA ARG A 47 -17.57 -27.60 -19.20
C ARG A 47 -16.61 -27.87 -20.35
N GLY A 48 -15.43 -27.26 -20.35
CA GLY A 48 -14.37 -27.59 -21.31
C GLY A 48 -13.22 -26.59 -21.32
N GLY A 49 -12.26 -26.78 -20.41
CA GLY A 49 -11.01 -26.04 -20.37
C GLY A 49 -10.16 -26.48 -19.19
N SER A 50 -9.32 -27.50 -19.40
CA SER A 50 -8.37 -28.01 -18.41
C SER A 50 -7.33 -26.93 -18.09
N SER A 51 -7.63 -26.10 -17.10
CA SER A 51 -6.61 -25.29 -16.44
C SER A 51 -5.77 -26.24 -15.60
N LYS A 52 -4.52 -26.46 -16.02
CA LYS A 52 -3.50 -27.16 -15.24
C LYS A 52 -3.52 -26.54 -13.84
N ARG A 53 -4.06 -27.26 -12.85
CA ARG A 53 -3.94 -26.90 -11.44
C ARG A 53 -2.45 -26.96 -11.12
N SER A 54 -1.81 -25.79 -11.09
CA SER A 54 -0.52 -25.64 -10.41
C SER A 54 -0.72 -26.15 -8.99
N GLY A 55 0.14 -27.09 -8.56
CA GLY A 55 0.13 -27.64 -7.21
C GLY A 55 0.25 -26.54 -6.14
N PRO A 56 0.11 -26.89 -4.85
CA PRO A 56 0.21 -25.91 -3.78
C PRO A 56 1.54 -25.15 -3.92
N LEU A 57 1.46 -23.83 -4.08
CA LEU A 57 2.62 -22.95 -3.95
C LEU A 57 3.15 -23.17 -2.54
N GLY A 58 4.33 -23.78 -2.41
CA GLY A 58 5.01 -23.92 -1.13
C GLY A 58 5.28 -22.56 -0.49
N ASP A 59 5.73 -22.56 0.77
CA ASP A 59 6.04 -21.38 1.59
C ASP A 59 7.24 -20.56 1.08
N GLN A 60 7.53 -20.58 -0.22
CA GLN A 60 8.56 -19.74 -0.80
C GLN A 60 8.12 -18.26 -0.72
N PRO A 61 8.98 -17.39 -0.19
CA PRO A 61 8.67 -15.98 -0.14
C PRO A 61 8.48 -15.42 -1.55
N PHE A 62 7.59 -14.44 -1.66
CA PHE A 62 7.30 -13.79 -2.92
C PHE A 62 8.55 -13.25 -3.61
N ALA A 63 8.72 -13.62 -4.86
CA ALA A 63 9.75 -13.06 -5.73
C ALA A 63 9.49 -11.54 -5.89
N GLY A 64 10.20 -10.73 -5.10
CA GLY A 64 10.04 -9.27 -5.01
C GLY A 64 10.03 -8.71 -3.58
N VAL A 65 9.87 -9.55 -2.56
CA VAL A 65 10.05 -9.15 -1.15
C VAL A 65 11.54 -9.13 -0.81
N LEU A 66 11.99 -8.01 -0.23
CA LEU A 66 13.37 -7.85 0.19
C LEU A 66 13.68 -8.82 1.35
N GLN A 67 14.60 -9.76 1.11
CA GLN A 67 15.10 -10.68 2.11
C GLN A 67 16.23 -10.04 2.90
N LEU A 68 15.89 -9.54 4.08
CA LEU A 68 16.81 -8.77 4.93
C LEU A 68 17.87 -9.64 5.60
N GLU A 69 17.56 -10.91 5.87
CA GLU A 69 18.43 -11.90 6.53
C GLU A 69 19.76 -12.15 5.82
N ASN A 70 19.80 -11.94 4.50
CA ASN A 70 21.00 -12.14 3.68
C ASN A 70 21.61 -10.82 3.20
N LEU A 71 21.09 -9.67 3.64
CA LEU A 71 21.47 -8.36 3.11
C LEU A 71 22.46 -7.69 4.06
N THR A 72 23.57 -7.19 3.52
CA THR A 72 24.47 -6.31 4.27
C THR A 72 23.90 -4.90 4.35
N ARG A 73 24.44 -4.10 5.27
CA ARG A 73 24.10 -2.68 5.40
C ARG A 73 24.38 -1.92 4.11
N GLU A 74 25.55 -2.16 3.52
CA GLU A 74 25.99 -1.56 2.26
C GLU A 74 25.09 -2.00 1.11
N GLY A 75 24.73 -3.30 1.06
CA GLY A 75 23.81 -3.83 0.07
C GLY A 75 22.43 -3.19 0.15
N LEU A 76 21.92 -2.91 1.36
CA LEU A 76 20.67 -2.17 1.54
C LEU A 76 20.76 -0.73 1.02
N VAL A 77 21.88 -0.05 1.26
CA VAL A 77 22.12 1.30 0.74
C VAL A 77 22.12 1.29 -0.79
N ASP A 78 22.77 0.33 -1.43
CA ASP A 78 22.79 0.21 -2.89
C ASP A 78 21.39 -0.05 -3.47
N VAL A 79 20.61 -0.93 -2.82
CA VAL A 79 19.19 -1.17 -3.18
C VAL A 79 18.37 0.11 -3.08
N LEU A 80 18.51 0.87 -1.98
CA LEU A 80 17.76 2.10 -1.78
C LEU A 80 18.20 3.23 -2.72
N ARG A 81 19.50 3.31 -3.04
CA ARG A 81 20.04 4.26 -4.02
C ARG A 81 19.46 3.98 -5.41
N ALA A 82 19.44 2.71 -5.83
CA ALA A 82 18.85 2.30 -7.10
C ALA A 82 17.32 2.52 -7.13
N ALA A 83 16.67 2.57 -5.97
CA ALA A 83 15.25 2.82 -5.83
C ALA A 83 14.85 4.31 -5.80
N VAL A 84 15.79 5.24 -5.89
CA VAL A 84 15.47 6.68 -5.94
C VAL A 84 14.69 7.00 -7.22
N VAL A 85 13.53 7.61 -7.04
CA VAL A 85 12.61 8.00 -8.12
C VAL A 85 12.81 9.46 -8.52
N ASP A 86 13.05 10.34 -7.55
CA ASP A 86 13.22 11.77 -7.79
C ASP A 86 14.08 12.40 -6.68
N GLN A 87 14.95 13.35 -7.06
CA GLN A 87 15.77 14.14 -6.13
C GLN A 87 15.75 15.60 -6.58
N ARG A 88 15.15 16.47 -5.76
CA ARG A 88 14.97 17.90 -6.07
C ARG A 88 15.21 18.78 -4.85
N GLY A 89 16.24 19.61 -4.92
CA GLY A 89 16.64 20.46 -3.81
C GLY A 89 16.86 19.62 -2.54
N PRO A 90 16.15 19.89 -1.42
CA PRO A 90 16.28 19.11 -0.21
C PRO A 90 15.48 17.80 -0.20
N LEU A 91 14.63 17.54 -1.20
CA LEU A 91 13.73 16.39 -1.22
C LEU A 91 14.32 15.20 -1.98
N VAL A 92 14.15 14.02 -1.41
CA VAL A 92 14.44 12.74 -2.05
C VAL A 92 13.20 11.86 -1.95
N THR A 93 12.77 11.31 -3.07
CA THR A 93 11.68 10.33 -3.14
C THR A 93 12.26 9.01 -3.62
N LEU A 94 12.03 7.93 -2.88
CA LEU A 94 12.45 6.58 -3.26
C LEU A 94 11.27 5.61 -3.23
N ASN A 95 11.37 4.53 -4.00
CA ASN A 95 10.41 3.43 -4.01
C ASN A 95 10.87 2.31 -3.07
N LYS A 96 10.40 2.33 -1.82
CA LYS A 96 10.76 1.34 -0.81
C LYS A 96 10.28 -0.05 -1.23
N PRO A 97 11.14 -1.08 -1.21
CA PRO A 97 10.71 -2.44 -1.45
C PRO A 97 9.82 -2.96 -0.29
N PRO A 98 8.94 -3.93 -0.56
CA PRO A 98 8.20 -4.62 0.50
C PRO A 98 9.17 -5.49 1.31
N GLY A 99 8.91 -5.64 2.61
CA GLY A 99 9.76 -6.37 3.55
C GLY A 99 10.76 -5.50 4.31
N LEU A 100 11.05 -4.28 3.83
CA LEU A 100 11.92 -3.33 4.54
C LEU A 100 11.13 -2.55 5.62
N PRO A 101 11.41 -2.77 6.92
CA PRO A 101 10.83 -1.98 8.00
C PRO A 101 11.36 -0.53 7.97
N VAL A 102 10.51 0.42 8.39
CA VAL A 102 10.92 1.83 8.49
C VAL A 102 11.77 2.04 9.73
N THR A 103 11.25 1.62 10.88
CA THR A 103 11.91 1.60 12.20
C THR A 103 11.99 0.16 12.72
N GLY A 104 12.87 -0.10 13.69
CA GLY A 104 13.12 -1.42 14.25
C GLY A 104 13.96 -1.34 15.52
N LYS A 105 14.33 -2.49 16.07
CA LYS A 105 15.21 -2.56 17.25
C LYS A 105 16.64 -2.15 16.88
N PRO A 106 17.43 -1.67 17.87
CA PRO A 106 18.86 -1.44 17.64
C PRO A 106 19.54 -2.68 17.05
N GLY A 107 20.30 -2.50 15.97
CA GLY A 107 20.97 -3.59 15.25
C GLY A 107 20.17 -4.19 14.08
N GLU A 108 18.87 -3.94 13.98
CA GLU A 108 18.07 -4.39 12.83
C GLU A 108 18.27 -3.47 11.62
N LEU A 109 18.34 -4.07 10.42
CA LEU A 109 18.36 -3.31 9.18
C LEU A 109 16.98 -2.72 8.89
N THR A 110 16.92 -1.40 8.89
CA THR A 110 15.69 -0.62 8.67
C THR A 110 16.01 0.55 7.74
N LEU A 111 14.97 1.17 7.17
CA LEU A 111 15.16 2.41 6.43
C LEU A 111 15.91 3.45 7.28
N PHE A 112 15.50 3.65 8.54
CA PHE A 112 16.13 4.61 9.44
C PHE A 112 17.61 4.29 9.70
N SER A 113 17.93 3.00 9.89
CA SER A 113 19.29 2.60 10.26
C SER A 113 20.34 2.95 9.22
N VAL A 114 19.95 3.12 7.94
CA VAL A 114 20.88 3.36 6.82
C VAL A 114 20.76 4.75 6.20
N LEU A 115 19.98 5.66 6.82
CA LEU A 115 19.81 7.03 6.31
C LEU A 115 21.14 7.82 6.23
N PRO A 116 22.07 7.70 7.20
CA PRO A 116 23.35 8.39 7.11
C PRO A 116 24.16 7.97 5.86
N GLU A 117 24.30 6.67 5.64
CA GLU A 117 25.05 6.07 4.53
C GLU A 117 24.35 6.34 3.19
N LEU A 118 23.01 6.27 3.18
CA LEU A 118 22.21 6.65 2.02
C LEU A 118 22.44 8.13 1.66
N SER A 119 22.42 9.02 2.64
CA SER A 119 22.64 10.46 2.43
C SER A 119 24.01 10.75 1.81
N GLN A 120 25.06 10.13 2.36
CA GLN A 120 26.42 10.23 1.81
C GLN A 120 26.46 9.75 0.37
N SER A 121 25.84 8.60 0.09
CA SER A 121 25.87 8.02 -1.25
C SER A 121 25.07 8.79 -2.30
N LEU A 122 24.14 9.66 -1.87
CA LEU A 122 23.39 10.58 -2.73
C LEU A 122 24.07 11.96 -2.87
N GLY A 123 25.27 12.13 -2.29
CA GLY A 123 26.03 13.38 -2.37
C GLY A 123 25.44 14.53 -1.55
N LEU A 124 24.62 14.24 -0.53
CA LEU A 124 23.92 15.24 0.27
C LEU A 124 24.79 15.76 1.43
N LYS A 125 25.92 16.42 1.12
CA LYS A 125 26.82 17.21 1.99
C LYS A 125 26.56 17.12 3.52
N ASP A 126 26.88 15.98 4.14
CA ASP A 126 26.74 15.67 5.58
C ASP A 126 25.37 15.99 6.22
N ARG A 127 24.31 16.17 5.41
CA ARG A 127 22.97 16.43 5.92
C ARG A 127 22.26 15.13 6.18
N GLU A 128 21.81 14.93 7.40
CA GLU A 128 21.02 13.75 7.73
C GLU A 128 19.66 13.79 7.00
N LEU A 129 19.34 12.69 6.31
CA LEU A 129 18.04 12.51 5.69
C LEU A 129 16.99 12.24 6.77
N GLN A 130 15.88 12.96 6.74
CA GLN A 130 14.75 12.75 7.64
C GLN A 130 13.57 12.14 6.90
N VAL A 131 12.96 11.10 7.49
CA VAL A 131 11.74 10.49 6.96
C VAL A 131 10.56 11.43 7.19
N VAL A 132 9.93 11.86 6.11
CA VAL A 132 8.72 12.68 6.15
C VAL A 132 7.47 11.80 6.13
N GLN A 133 7.45 10.82 5.21
CA GLN A 133 6.35 9.89 5.02
C GLN A 133 6.90 8.58 4.45
N ALA A 134 6.49 7.46 5.02
CA ALA A 134 6.82 6.13 4.52
C ALA A 134 5.65 5.16 4.81
N SER A 135 5.59 4.07 4.06
CA SER A 135 4.65 2.97 4.31
C SER A 135 5.29 1.91 5.22
N GLY A 136 4.46 1.05 5.81
CA GLY A 136 4.93 -0.01 6.72
C GLY A 136 5.81 -1.07 6.04
N LYS A 137 6.31 -2.02 6.85
CA LYS A 137 7.22 -3.10 6.40
C LYS A 137 6.70 -3.81 5.16
N ASP A 138 5.47 -4.31 5.21
CA ASP A 138 4.91 -5.20 4.20
C ASP A 138 4.37 -4.46 2.96
N THR A 139 4.43 -3.12 2.97
CA THR A 139 3.97 -2.28 1.86
C THR A 139 5.16 -1.74 1.08
N SER A 140 5.17 -1.93 -0.22
CA SER A 140 6.08 -1.23 -1.13
C SER A 140 5.55 0.16 -1.47
N GLY A 141 6.41 1.06 -1.94
CA GLY A 141 5.98 2.31 -2.54
C GLY A 141 6.78 3.52 -2.09
N LEU A 142 6.22 4.70 -2.34
CA LEU A 142 6.93 5.94 -2.17
C LEU A 142 7.25 6.23 -0.71
N VAL A 143 8.51 6.61 -0.49
CA VAL A 143 9.01 7.21 0.74
C VAL A 143 9.48 8.61 0.39
N LEU A 144 9.02 9.58 1.17
CA LEU A 144 9.44 10.96 1.07
C LEU A 144 10.44 11.26 2.17
N LEU A 145 11.64 11.68 1.77
CA LEU A 145 12.74 12.09 2.65
C LEU A 145 13.08 13.57 2.41
N SER A 146 13.70 14.18 3.41
CA SER A 146 14.23 15.55 3.30
C SER A 146 15.58 15.68 4.01
N SER A 147 16.58 16.25 3.34
CA SER A 147 17.86 16.63 3.94
C SER A 147 17.82 17.99 4.65
N CYS A 148 16.64 18.63 4.69
CA CYS A 148 16.40 19.90 5.36
C CYS A 148 15.40 19.70 6.51
N PRO A 149 15.79 19.92 7.78
CA PRO A 149 14.90 19.76 8.93
C PRO A 149 13.66 20.66 8.89
N GLN A 150 13.81 21.91 8.42
CA GLN A 150 12.68 22.84 8.30
C GLN A 150 11.66 22.35 7.26
N THR A 151 12.13 21.86 6.12
CA THR A 151 11.27 21.29 5.07
C THR A 151 10.58 20.02 5.56
N ALA A 152 11.31 19.13 6.24
CA ALA A 152 10.77 17.90 6.81
C ALA A 152 9.63 18.22 7.80
N SER A 153 9.88 19.12 8.75
CA SER A 153 8.88 19.56 9.74
C SER A 153 7.65 20.18 9.08
N ARG A 154 7.82 21.03 8.06
CA ARG A 154 6.70 21.64 7.33
C ARG A 154 5.85 20.59 6.61
N LEU A 155 6.47 19.60 5.97
CA LEU A 155 5.76 18.54 5.28
C LEU A 155 5.06 17.58 6.25
N GLN A 156 5.70 17.20 7.36
CA GLN A 156 5.07 16.41 8.41
C GLN A 156 3.82 17.12 8.96
N LYS A 157 3.90 18.43 9.21
CA LYS A 157 2.73 19.26 9.54
C LYS A 157 1.68 19.20 8.43
N PHE A 158 2.06 19.35 7.16
CA PHE A 158 1.11 19.25 6.04
C PHE A 158 0.32 17.92 6.05
N PHE A 159 1.00 16.78 6.26
CA PHE A 159 0.33 15.48 6.35
C PHE A 159 -0.60 15.39 7.57
N ILE A 160 -0.20 15.93 8.73
CA ILE A 160 -1.05 15.99 9.93
C ILE A 160 -2.31 16.83 9.67
N HIS A 161 -2.17 18.02 9.11
CA HIS A 161 -3.29 18.91 8.83
C HIS A 161 -4.23 18.32 7.78
N SER A 162 -3.68 17.71 6.72
CA SER A 162 -4.47 17.06 5.68
C SER A 162 -5.32 15.92 6.23
N ARG A 163 -4.75 15.07 7.11
CA ARG A 163 -5.51 14.02 7.81
C ARG A 163 -6.63 14.58 8.68
N ARG A 164 -6.37 15.65 9.45
CA ARG A 164 -7.40 16.32 10.27
C ARG A 164 -8.53 16.88 9.40
N ALA A 165 -8.19 17.40 8.22
CA ALA A 165 -9.14 17.91 7.24
C ALA A 165 -9.78 16.81 6.36
N GLN A 166 -9.54 15.53 6.63
CA GLN A 166 -10.03 14.39 5.83
C GLN A 166 -9.67 14.53 4.33
N ARG A 167 -8.48 15.05 4.03
CA ARG A 167 -7.95 15.19 2.67
C ARG A 167 -6.98 14.04 2.37
N PRO A 168 -7.23 13.24 1.31
CA PRO A 168 -6.34 12.16 0.95
C PRO A 168 -4.99 12.73 0.49
N THR A 169 -3.91 12.17 1.02
CA THR A 169 -2.53 12.59 0.71
C THR A 169 -1.70 11.46 0.09
N ALA A 170 -2.26 10.27 0.03
CA ALA A 170 -1.64 9.10 -0.55
C ALA A 170 -2.69 8.30 -1.30
N THR A 171 -2.24 7.66 -2.37
CA THR A 171 -3.03 6.73 -3.18
C THR A 171 -2.28 5.41 -3.20
N TYR A 172 -2.95 4.36 -2.74
CA TYR A 172 -2.43 3.00 -2.73
C TYR A 172 -3.13 2.19 -3.80
N CYS A 173 -2.42 1.19 -4.33
CA CYS A 173 -3.02 0.18 -5.18
C CYS A 173 -2.88 -1.18 -4.49
N ALA A 174 -3.94 -1.97 -4.52
CA ALA A 174 -3.96 -3.32 -4.01
C ALA A 174 -4.64 -4.25 -5.00
N VAL A 175 -4.23 -5.50 -5.03
CA VAL A 175 -4.99 -6.55 -5.68
C VAL A 175 -5.79 -7.28 -4.61
N THR A 176 -7.09 -7.41 -4.82
CA THR A 176 -7.97 -8.19 -3.96
C THR A 176 -8.21 -9.58 -4.54
N ASP A 177 -8.27 -10.57 -3.66
CA ASP A 177 -8.93 -11.84 -3.97
C ASP A 177 -10.44 -11.62 -3.87
N GLY A 178 -11.16 -11.89 -4.96
CA GLY A 178 -12.54 -11.44 -5.15
C GLY A 178 -12.63 -10.02 -5.74
N ILE A 179 -13.82 -9.71 -6.25
CA ILE A 179 -14.18 -8.41 -6.80
C ILE A 179 -15.12 -7.71 -5.81
N PRO A 180 -14.82 -6.46 -5.36
CA PRO A 180 -15.73 -5.70 -4.52
C PRO A 180 -17.13 -5.59 -5.14
N ALA A 181 -18.18 -5.71 -4.31
CA ALA A 181 -19.57 -5.67 -4.77
C ALA A 181 -19.97 -4.34 -5.43
N THR A 182 -19.26 -3.25 -5.12
CA THR A 182 -19.41 -1.94 -5.77
C THR A 182 -18.09 -1.53 -6.42
N SER A 183 -18.16 -0.84 -7.55
CA SER A 183 -16.98 -0.34 -8.28
C SER A 183 -16.27 0.80 -7.56
N GLU A 184 -16.93 1.47 -6.63
CA GLU A 184 -16.38 2.53 -5.79
C GLU A 184 -17.15 2.62 -4.47
N GLY A 185 -16.56 3.31 -3.50
CA GLY A 185 -17.24 3.61 -2.25
C GLY A 185 -16.29 3.91 -1.10
N ASP A 186 -16.83 3.80 0.10
CA ASP A 186 -16.13 4.09 1.35
C ASP A 186 -15.98 2.82 2.18
N ILE A 187 -14.78 2.60 2.69
CA ILE A 187 -14.46 1.54 3.64
C ILE A 187 -14.37 2.19 5.02
N GLN A 188 -15.33 1.87 5.88
CA GLN A 188 -15.32 2.27 7.28
C GLN A 188 -15.14 1.05 8.18
N ALA A 189 -14.03 1.02 8.91
CA ALA A 189 -13.71 -0.07 9.83
C ALA A 189 -13.29 0.47 11.18
N THR A 190 -13.77 -0.14 12.26
CA THR A 190 -13.24 0.11 13.59
C THR A 190 -12.16 -0.92 13.87
N LEU A 191 -10.95 -0.49 14.17
CA LEU A 191 -9.77 -1.35 14.27
C LEU A 191 -9.13 -1.27 15.66
N LYS A 192 -8.55 -2.39 16.12
CA LYS A 192 -7.69 -2.47 17.30
C LYS A 192 -6.39 -3.19 16.98
N LEU A 193 -5.34 -2.90 17.74
CA LEU A 193 -4.07 -3.61 17.70
C LEU A 193 -4.14 -4.68 18.77
N GLU A 194 -3.88 -5.92 18.38
CA GLU A 194 -3.88 -7.06 19.29
C GLU A 194 -2.57 -7.81 19.12
N HIS A 195 -2.00 -8.23 20.24
CA HIS A 195 -0.78 -9.00 20.26
C HIS A 195 -1.16 -10.48 20.38
N ILE A 196 -0.96 -11.24 19.31
CA ILE A 196 -1.35 -12.65 19.22
C ILE A 196 -0.11 -13.44 18.79
N ASP A 197 0.28 -14.44 19.58
CA ASP A 197 1.41 -15.35 19.30
C ASP A 197 2.72 -14.62 18.95
N GLY A 198 3.02 -13.51 19.66
CA GLY A 198 4.23 -12.73 19.43
C GLY A 198 4.13 -11.72 18.27
N VAL A 199 2.98 -11.61 17.60
CA VAL A 199 2.76 -10.76 16.44
C VAL A 199 1.71 -9.68 16.72
N ASP A 200 2.03 -8.45 16.36
CA ASP A 200 1.11 -7.32 16.39
C ASP A 200 0.17 -7.37 15.16
N LEU A 201 -1.12 -7.64 15.38
CA LEU A 201 -2.15 -7.72 14.34
C LEU A 201 -3.17 -6.58 14.49
N VAL A 202 -3.56 -5.99 13.37
CA VAL A 202 -4.66 -5.02 13.33
C VAL A 202 -5.93 -5.75 12.95
N ILE A 203 -6.91 -5.81 13.87
CA ILE A 203 -8.14 -6.56 13.66
C ILE A 203 -9.39 -5.68 13.74
N PRO A 204 -10.47 -6.01 13.01
CA PRO A 204 -11.74 -5.30 13.11
C PRO A 204 -12.47 -5.60 14.43
N VAL A 205 -13.06 -4.56 15.01
CA VAL A 205 -13.90 -4.63 16.22
C VAL A 205 -15.36 -4.39 15.83
N LYS A 206 -16.22 -5.36 16.15
CA LYS A 206 -17.67 -5.24 16.01
C LYS A 206 -18.25 -4.55 17.23
N SER A 207 -19.15 -3.59 17.03
CA SER A 207 -19.90 -2.88 18.10
C SER A 207 -19.02 -2.37 19.26
N PRO A 208 -18.03 -1.50 18.98
CA PRO A 208 -17.09 -1.00 19.99
C PRO A 208 -17.80 -0.22 21.10
N SER A 209 -17.44 -0.49 22.35
CA SER A 209 -17.87 0.25 23.53
C SER A 209 -17.10 1.57 23.69
N ARG A 210 -17.58 2.49 24.56
CA ARG A 210 -16.82 3.71 24.89
C ARG A 210 -15.46 3.39 25.53
N LYS A 211 -15.38 2.31 26.31
CA LYS A 211 -14.15 1.86 26.97
C LYS A 211 -13.12 1.42 25.93
N ASP A 212 -13.55 0.71 24.88
CA ASP A 212 -12.66 0.23 23.83
C ASP A 212 -11.93 1.39 23.13
N PHE A 213 -12.61 2.50 22.88
CA PHE A 213 -11.98 3.69 22.29
C PHE A 213 -10.93 4.32 23.20
N GLN A 214 -11.09 4.22 24.52
CA GLN A 214 -10.07 4.65 25.48
C GLN A 214 -8.87 3.69 25.50
N GLU A 215 -9.09 2.41 25.18
CA GLU A 215 -8.09 1.35 25.10
C GLU A 215 -7.41 1.24 23.72
N GLY A 216 -7.55 2.27 22.87
CA GLY A 216 -6.78 2.37 21.62
C GLY A 216 -7.50 1.84 20.37
N VAL A 217 -8.78 1.49 20.48
CA VAL A 217 -9.63 1.26 19.31
C VAL A 217 -9.82 2.56 18.53
N LYS A 218 -9.75 2.50 17.19
CA LYS A 218 -9.90 3.66 16.32
C LYS A 218 -10.83 3.38 15.15
N ARG A 219 -11.65 4.37 14.81
CA ARG A 219 -12.38 4.37 13.54
C ARG A 219 -11.44 4.74 12.41
N THR A 220 -11.51 3.98 11.33
CA THR A 220 -10.78 4.23 10.11
C THR A 220 -11.73 4.39 8.94
N PHE A 221 -11.29 5.21 7.99
CA PHE A 221 -12.05 5.59 6.81
C PHE A 221 -11.11 5.72 5.61
N SER A 222 -11.47 5.09 4.50
CA SER A 222 -10.75 5.14 3.23
C SER A 222 -11.73 5.14 2.07
N HIS A 223 -11.44 5.92 1.03
CA HIS A 223 -12.13 5.78 -0.25
C HIS A 223 -11.50 4.66 -1.07
N PHE A 224 -12.30 3.96 -1.87
CA PHE A 224 -11.79 3.01 -2.83
C PHE A 224 -12.49 3.14 -4.18
N HIS A 225 -11.78 2.73 -5.23
CA HIS A 225 -12.37 2.46 -6.53
C HIS A 225 -11.66 1.31 -7.24
N VAL A 226 -12.41 0.53 -8.00
CA VAL A 226 -11.93 -0.58 -8.80
C VAL A 226 -11.40 -0.03 -10.12
N VAL A 227 -10.11 -0.26 -10.39
CA VAL A 227 -9.41 0.18 -11.59
C VAL A 227 -9.54 -0.84 -12.71
N ALA A 228 -9.40 -2.13 -12.36
CA ALA A 228 -9.49 -3.23 -13.31
C ALA A 228 -9.95 -4.51 -12.59
N MET A 229 -10.54 -5.43 -13.34
CA MET A 229 -11.01 -6.72 -12.83
C MET A 229 -10.61 -7.82 -13.80
N GLY A 230 -10.32 -9.01 -13.27
CA GLY A 230 -9.96 -10.17 -14.09
C GLY A 230 -9.60 -11.38 -13.25
N SER A 231 -9.95 -12.56 -13.75
CA SER A 231 -9.63 -13.85 -13.12
C SER A 231 -10.08 -13.97 -11.65
N GLY A 232 -11.24 -13.38 -11.32
CA GLY A 232 -11.79 -13.36 -9.96
C GLY A 232 -11.12 -12.37 -9.01
N CYS A 233 -10.15 -11.58 -9.47
CA CYS A 233 -9.48 -10.54 -8.69
C CYS A 233 -9.87 -9.14 -9.17
N ALA A 234 -9.63 -8.14 -8.33
CA ALA A 234 -9.70 -6.73 -8.72
C ALA A 234 -8.40 -5.99 -8.38
N LEU A 235 -8.00 -5.06 -9.24
CA LEU A 235 -7.05 -4.00 -8.92
C LEU A 235 -7.85 -2.83 -8.36
N VAL A 236 -7.56 -2.46 -7.12
CA VAL A 236 -8.29 -1.45 -6.36
C VAL A 236 -7.35 -0.32 -5.99
N GLN A 237 -7.77 0.91 -6.28
CA GLN A 237 -7.13 2.11 -5.75
C GLN A 237 -7.77 2.47 -4.41
N LEU A 238 -6.94 2.84 -3.44
CA LEU A 238 -7.33 3.14 -2.06
C LEU A 238 -6.76 4.50 -1.64
N GLN A 239 -7.58 5.33 -1.02
CA GLN A 239 -7.19 6.64 -0.52
C GLN A 239 -7.59 6.76 0.96
N PRO A 240 -6.67 6.48 1.90
CA PRO A 240 -6.96 6.57 3.32
C PRO A 240 -7.09 8.02 3.76
N LEU A 241 -8.20 8.36 4.43
CA LEU A 241 -8.37 9.67 5.07
C LEU A 241 -7.88 9.65 6.52
N THR A 242 -7.96 8.49 7.15
CA THR A 242 -7.45 8.22 8.49
C THR A 242 -6.32 7.19 8.45
N VAL A 243 -5.44 7.22 9.44
CA VAL A 243 -4.37 6.23 9.59
C VAL A 243 -4.51 5.57 10.95
N TYR A 244 -4.51 4.24 10.98
CA TYR A 244 -4.58 3.48 12.24
C TYR A 244 -3.28 3.60 13.04
N ARG A 245 -2.15 3.27 12.40
CA ARG A 245 -0.80 3.34 12.97
C ARG A 245 0.02 4.39 12.22
N THR A 246 0.39 5.46 12.91
CA THR A 246 1.40 6.40 12.40
C THR A 246 2.77 5.80 12.72
N LEU A 247 3.73 5.93 11.79
CA LEU A 247 5.14 5.71 12.11
C LEU A 247 5.50 6.61 13.29
N ARG A 248 5.96 6.00 14.38
CA ARG A 248 6.52 6.70 15.54
C ARG A 248 8.03 6.62 15.44
#